data_AF-A0A7S4PNV7-F1
#
_entry.id   AF-A0A7S4PNV7-F1
#
_cell.length_a   1.000
_cell.length_b   1.000
_cell.length_c   1.000
_cell.angle_alpha   90.00
_cell.angle_beta   90.00
_cell.angle_gamma   90.00
#
_symmetry.space_group_name_H-M   'P 1'
#
loop_
_entity.id
_entity.type
_entity.pdbx_description
1 polymer ?
#
loop_
_entity_poly.entity_id
_entity_poly.type
_entity_poly.pdbx_seq_one_letter_code
_entity_poly.pdbx_strand_id
1 'polypeptide(L)'
;WEVLLHHTSRQMMVGVMPPYPRKVHNTHIGKIPDGKGYHCNGHLYQNNTCHGFGPTFTNGDRVGTLLDLDKGHLSWFVNGEQTHTVSVEKKGGKEKGYVFAITLCTPKDCIEILPNAECIPSISHDTGGEEHLSSFESGGSNSANSVL
;
A
#
# COMPACT_ATOMS: atom_id res chain seq x y z
N TRP A 1 4.11 5.84 -0.26
CA TRP A 1 2.77 6.43 -0.04
C TRP A 1 1.78 5.29 -0.05
N GLU A 2 0.81 5.32 0.85
CA GLU A 2 -0.27 4.34 0.87
C GLU A 2 -1.63 5.03 0.74
N VAL A 3 -2.62 4.26 0.30
CA VAL A 3 -4.02 4.65 0.29
C VAL A 3 -4.87 3.57 0.94
N LEU A 4 -5.80 3.98 1.80
CA LEU A 4 -6.85 3.10 2.32
C LEU A 4 -8.11 3.24 1.46
N LEU A 5 -8.67 2.10 1.08
CA LEU A 5 -9.82 2.03 0.18
C LEU A 5 -11.13 1.94 0.97
N HIS A 6 -11.83 3.06 1.14
CA HIS A 6 -13.12 3.09 1.87
C HIS A 6 -14.26 2.55 1.00
N HIS A 7 -14.39 3.09 -0.21
CA HIS A 7 -15.36 2.64 -1.18
C HIS A 7 -14.79 2.83 -2.57
N THR A 8 -14.73 1.78 -3.38
CA THR A 8 -14.12 1.85 -4.70
C THR A 8 -14.98 1.16 -5.71
N SER A 9 -15.15 1.81 -6.86
CA SER A 9 -15.53 1.13 -8.07
C SER A 9 -14.42 0.16 -8.47
N ARG A 10 -14.79 -0.89 -9.21
CA ARG A 10 -13.85 -1.88 -9.77
C ARG A 10 -12.99 -1.31 -10.92
N GLN A 11 -12.72 -0.01 -10.90
CA GLN A 11 -12.05 0.75 -11.97
C GLN A 11 -10.96 1.71 -11.43
N MET A 12 -10.52 1.51 -10.19
CA MET A 12 -9.49 2.36 -9.57
C MET A 12 -8.08 1.97 -10.03
N MET A 13 -7.19 2.96 -10.12
CA MET A 13 -5.74 2.75 -10.28
C MET A 13 -4.93 3.57 -9.29
N VAL A 14 -3.80 3.02 -8.84
CA VAL A 14 -2.78 3.73 -8.06
C VAL A 14 -1.42 3.63 -8.74
N GLY A 15 -0.62 4.68 -8.71
CA GLY A 15 0.72 4.61 -9.26
C GLY A 15 1.37 5.97 -9.43
N VAL A 16 2.13 6.12 -10.51
CA VAL A 16 2.89 7.33 -10.78
C VAL A 16 2.70 7.83 -12.20
N MET A 17 2.84 9.14 -12.40
CA MET A 17 2.84 9.79 -13.71
C MET A 17 3.81 10.98 -13.73
N PRO A 18 4.19 11.50 -14.91
CA PRO A 18 4.94 12.76 -15.00
C PRO A 18 4.19 13.92 -14.34
N PRO A 19 4.87 14.96 -13.82
CA PRO A 19 4.25 16.07 -13.09
C PRO A 19 3.35 16.98 -13.94
N TYR A 20 3.53 16.98 -15.27
CA TYR A 20 2.79 17.84 -16.20
C TYR A 20 2.21 17.03 -17.37
N PRO A 21 1.29 16.09 -17.11
CA PRO A 21 0.72 15.29 -18.18
C PRO A 21 -0.10 16.20 -19.10
N ARG A 22 0.10 16.07 -20.42
CA ARG A 22 -0.58 16.93 -21.42
C ARG A 22 -2.10 16.84 -21.38
N LYS A 23 -2.66 15.78 -20.78
CA LYS A 23 -4.10 15.57 -20.55
C LYS A 23 -4.29 14.85 -19.21
N VAL A 24 -5.07 15.44 -18.30
CA VAL A 24 -5.50 14.82 -17.03
C VAL A 24 -6.98 14.48 -16.98
N HIS A 25 -7.78 15.03 -17.90
CA HIS A 25 -9.22 14.78 -17.94
C HIS A 25 -9.54 13.58 -18.84
N ASN A 26 -10.53 12.78 -18.44
CA ASN A 26 -11.02 11.61 -19.17
C ASN A 26 -9.89 10.62 -19.57
N THR A 27 -8.97 10.39 -18.64
CA THR A 27 -7.81 9.50 -18.80
C THR A 27 -7.50 8.80 -17.48
N HIS A 28 -6.58 7.85 -17.50
CA HIS A 28 -6.10 7.12 -16.33
C HIS A 28 -4.56 6.98 -16.38
N ILE A 29 -3.94 6.66 -15.24
CA ILE A 29 -2.48 6.71 -15.02
C ILE A 29 -1.71 5.92 -16.09
N GLY A 30 -2.17 4.73 -16.49
CA GLY A 30 -1.48 3.93 -17.51
C GLY A 30 -1.77 4.27 -18.97
N LYS A 31 -2.65 5.24 -19.26
CA LYS A 31 -2.92 5.72 -20.63
C LYS A 31 -2.01 6.85 -21.05
N ILE A 32 -1.54 7.64 -20.08
CA ILE A 32 -0.62 8.75 -20.31
C ILE A 32 0.79 8.17 -20.55
N PRO A 33 1.57 8.71 -21.50
CA PRO A 33 2.97 8.32 -21.66
C PRO A 33 3.73 8.40 -20.33
N ASP A 34 4.57 7.41 -20.07
CA ASP A 34 5.38 7.26 -18.86
C ASP A 34 4.62 7.05 -17.55
N GLY A 35 3.29 7.14 -17.57
CA GLY A 35 2.44 6.77 -16.46
C GLY A 35 2.36 5.26 -16.28
N LYS A 36 2.44 4.82 -15.03
CA LYS A 36 2.35 3.41 -14.64
C LYS A 36 1.35 3.29 -13.51
N GLY A 37 0.25 2.60 -13.78
CA GLY A 37 -0.86 2.44 -12.84
C GLY A 37 -1.14 0.98 -12.54
N TYR A 38 -1.25 0.64 -11.27
CA TYR A 38 -1.73 -0.66 -10.81
C TYR A 38 -3.23 -0.59 -10.55
N HIS A 39 -3.98 -1.42 -11.26
CA HIS A 39 -5.44 -1.43 -11.25
C HIS A 39 -5.98 -2.47 -10.25
N CYS A 40 -7.17 -2.23 -9.69
CA CYS A 40 -7.77 -3.10 -8.68
C CYS A 40 -8.03 -4.55 -9.12
N ASN A 41 -8.04 -4.82 -10.44
CA ASN A 41 -8.09 -6.17 -10.99
C ASN A 41 -6.73 -6.90 -11.03
N GLY A 42 -5.68 -6.33 -10.44
CA GLY A 42 -4.35 -6.93 -10.42
C GLY A 42 -3.54 -6.74 -11.70
N HIS A 43 -3.95 -5.84 -12.61
CA HIS A 43 -3.20 -5.56 -13.83
C HIS A 43 -2.34 -4.30 -13.71
N LEU A 44 -1.17 -4.32 -14.35
CA LEU A 44 -0.37 -3.13 -14.61
C LEU A 44 -0.83 -2.50 -15.92
N TYR A 45 -1.14 -1.20 -15.86
CA TYR A 45 -1.42 -0.38 -17.02
C TYR A 45 -0.24 0.55 -17.30
N GLN A 46 0.28 0.50 -18.52
CA GLN A 46 1.35 1.37 -18.98
C GLN A 46 1.28 1.56 -20.49
N ASN A 47 1.52 2.78 -20.97
CA ASN A 47 1.53 3.11 -22.40
C ASN A 47 0.31 2.59 -23.16
N ASN A 48 -0.89 2.72 -22.57
CA ASN A 48 -2.17 2.28 -23.14
C ASN A 48 -2.27 0.76 -23.37
N THR A 49 -1.48 -0.03 -22.64
CA THR A 49 -1.55 -1.50 -22.61
C THR A 49 -1.78 -1.98 -21.18
N CYS A 50 -2.28 -3.20 -21.02
CA CYS A 50 -2.36 -3.85 -19.72
C CYS A 50 -1.98 -5.33 -19.79
N HIS A 51 -1.44 -5.84 -18.69
CA HIS A 51 -1.16 -7.26 -18.50
C HIS A 51 -1.31 -7.64 -17.02
N GLY A 52 -1.53 -8.94 -16.77
CA GLY A 52 -1.57 -9.49 -15.41
C GLY A 52 -0.27 -9.18 -14.67
N PHE A 53 -0.40 -8.66 -13.44
CA PHE A 53 0.75 -8.13 -12.71
C PHE A 53 0.78 -8.59 -11.26
N GLY A 54 -0.34 -8.61 -10.54
CA GLY A 54 -0.35 -8.97 -9.13
C GLY A 54 -1.75 -9.30 -8.59
N PRO A 55 -1.91 -9.41 -7.27
CA PRO A 55 -3.20 -9.71 -6.64
C PRO A 55 -4.21 -8.57 -6.81
N THR A 56 -5.48 -8.92 -6.96
CA THR A 56 -6.57 -7.93 -6.89
C THR A 56 -6.62 -7.25 -5.52
N PHE A 57 -7.17 -6.05 -5.46
CA PHE A 57 -7.44 -5.35 -4.20
C PHE A 57 -8.82 -4.68 -4.25
N THR A 58 -9.42 -4.45 -3.09
CA THR A 58 -10.80 -4.00 -2.93
C THR A 58 -10.98 -3.13 -1.67
N ASN A 59 -12.21 -2.75 -1.36
CA ASN A 59 -12.55 -1.98 -0.17
C ASN A 59 -12.00 -2.65 1.10
N GLY A 60 -11.42 -1.85 1.99
CA GLY A 60 -10.72 -2.28 3.20
C GLY A 60 -9.22 -2.47 3.01
N ASP A 61 -8.75 -2.70 1.79
CA ASP A 61 -7.33 -2.89 1.53
C ASP A 61 -6.55 -1.57 1.61
N ARG A 62 -5.27 -1.71 1.96
CA ARG A 62 -4.26 -0.65 1.81
C ARG A 62 -3.41 -0.94 0.60
N VAL A 63 -3.30 0.04 -0.29
CA VAL A 63 -2.44 -0.10 -1.48
C VAL A 63 -1.30 0.90 -1.41
N GLY A 64 -0.08 0.37 -1.38
CA GLY A 64 1.16 1.13 -1.29
C GLY A 64 1.81 1.32 -2.65
N THR A 65 2.52 2.43 -2.81
CA THR A 65 3.42 2.69 -3.94
C THR A 65 4.74 3.23 -3.40
N LEU A 66 5.85 2.58 -3.79
CA LEU A 66 7.21 2.97 -3.47
C LEU A 66 7.96 3.30 -4.76
N LEU A 67 8.44 4.53 -4.87
CA LEU A 67 9.25 5.00 -5.98
C LEU A 67 10.69 5.20 -5.50
N ASP A 68 11.58 4.32 -5.94
CA ASP A 68 13.03 4.40 -5.69
C ASP A 68 13.70 5.01 -6.93
N LEU A 69 14.03 6.30 -6.87
CA LEU A 69 14.65 7.03 -7.98
C LEU A 69 16.16 6.80 -8.10
N ASP A 70 16.79 6.23 -7.08
CA ASP A 70 18.22 5.92 -7.10
C ASP A 70 18.46 4.63 -7.86
N LYS A 71 17.59 3.62 -7.65
CA LYS A 71 17.59 2.37 -8.41
C LYS A 71 16.76 2.42 -9.68
N GLY A 72 15.90 3.44 -9.82
CA GLY A 72 14.99 3.57 -10.96
C GLY A 72 13.91 2.48 -10.94
N HIS A 73 13.29 2.26 -9.79
CA HIS A 73 12.29 1.21 -9.58
C HIS A 73 11.00 1.75 -8.97
N LEU A 74 9.90 1.10 -9.32
CA LEU A 74 8.57 1.36 -8.80
C LEU A 74 7.96 0.04 -8.33
N SER A 75 7.58 -0.01 -7.06
CA SER A 75 6.96 -1.17 -6.43
C SER A 75 5.58 -0.84 -5.90
N TRP A 76 4.69 -1.84 -5.91
CA TRP A 76 3.37 -1.75 -5.29
C TRP A 76 3.23 -2.74 -4.15
N PHE A 77 2.41 -2.39 -3.18
CA PHE A 77 2.13 -3.19 -1.99
C PHE A 77 0.62 -3.32 -1.83
N VAL A 78 0.16 -4.48 -1.37
CA VAL A 78 -1.22 -4.67 -0.93
C VAL A 78 -1.16 -5.18 0.49
N ASN A 79 -1.76 -4.44 1.42
CA ASN A 79 -1.77 -4.74 2.86
C ASN A 79 -0.37 -4.96 3.45
N GLY A 80 0.62 -4.22 2.96
CA GLY A 80 2.02 -4.30 3.41
C GLY A 80 2.85 -5.35 2.68
N GLU A 81 2.25 -6.29 1.95
CA GLU A 81 2.99 -7.26 1.15
C GLU A 81 3.37 -6.67 -0.21
N GLN A 82 4.66 -6.74 -0.54
CA GLN A 82 5.14 -6.30 -1.85
C GLN A 82 4.60 -7.24 -2.93
N THR A 83 3.99 -6.64 -3.95
CA THR A 83 3.47 -7.38 -5.11
C THR A 83 4.59 -7.60 -6.13
N HIS A 84 4.88 -6.58 -6.94
CA HIS A 84 5.85 -6.62 -8.02
C HIS A 84 6.55 -5.26 -8.15
N THR A 85 7.69 -5.29 -8.82
CA THR A 85 8.53 -4.13 -9.11
C THR A 85 8.73 -3.98 -10.61
N VAL A 86 8.67 -2.75 -11.10
CA VAL A 86 9.02 -2.40 -12.49
C VAL A 86 10.10 -1.34 -12.54
N SER A 87 10.84 -1.31 -13.63
CA SER A 87 11.79 -0.23 -13.89
C SER A 87 11.05 1.06 -14.25
N VAL A 88 11.56 2.17 -13.75
CA VAL A 88 11.20 3.52 -14.14
C VAL A 88 12.44 4.25 -14.59
N GLU A 89 12.34 4.90 -15.73
CA GLU A 89 13.44 5.69 -16.25
C GLU A 89 13.60 6.96 -15.43
N LYS A 90 14.85 7.32 -15.11
CA LYS A 90 15.16 8.63 -14.58
C LYS A 90 14.92 9.66 -15.68
N LYS A 91 13.88 10.48 -15.53
CA LYS A 91 13.55 11.50 -16.52
C LYS A 91 14.53 12.68 -16.43
N GLY A 92 15.11 13.05 -17.58
CA GLY A 92 15.91 14.26 -17.78
C GLY A 92 15.06 15.44 -18.30
N GLY A 93 15.67 16.62 -18.48
CA GLY A 93 15.01 17.76 -19.15
C GLY A 93 14.01 18.54 -18.26
N LYS A 94 12.93 19.06 -18.86
CA LYS A 94 11.89 19.87 -18.17
C LYS A 94 10.85 19.02 -17.43
N GLU A 95 10.73 17.74 -17.77
CA GLU A 95 9.81 16.79 -17.13
C GLU A 95 10.55 16.01 -16.04
N LYS A 96 11.07 16.73 -15.03
CA LYS A 96 11.83 16.10 -13.95
C LYS A 96 10.89 15.46 -12.94
N GLY A 97 11.01 14.15 -12.81
CA GLY A 97 10.42 13.38 -11.72
C GLY A 97 9.05 12.80 -12.04
N TYR A 98 8.42 12.32 -10.97
CA TYR A 98 7.13 11.68 -11.01
C TYR A 98 6.28 12.21 -9.85
N VAL A 99 4.97 12.21 -10.04
CA VAL A 99 3.99 12.44 -8.98
C VAL A 99 3.24 11.16 -8.70
N PHE A 100 2.92 10.93 -7.43
CA PHE A 100 1.97 9.90 -7.05
C PHE A 100 0.58 10.30 -7.56
N ALA A 101 -0.15 9.33 -8.09
CA ALA A 101 -1.42 9.55 -8.72
C ALA A 101 -2.40 8.44 -8.37
N ILE A 102 -3.68 8.81 -8.31
CA ILE A 102 -4.80 7.91 -8.11
C ILE A 102 -5.85 8.24 -9.18
N THR A 103 -6.35 7.22 -9.86
CA THR A 103 -7.51 7.35 -10.75
C THR A 103 -8.75 6.86 -10.01
N LEU A 104 -9.72 7.75 -9.86
CA LEU A 104 -11.08 7.43 -9.41
C LEU A 104 -12.01 7.47 -10.63
N CYS A 105 -12.98 6.56 -10.69
CA CYS A 105 -13.84 6.40 -11.86
C CYS A 105 -15.27 6.86 -11.59
N THR A 106 -15.78 6.64 -10.38
CA THR A 106 -17.18 6.95 -10.05
C THR A 106 -17.31 7.97 -8.93
N PRO A 107 -18.42 8.73 -8.86
CA PRO A 107 -18.65 9.69 -7.77
C PRO A 107 -18.74 9.07 -6.37
N LYS A 108 -18.87 7.74 -6.27
CA LYS A 108 -18.91 7.02 -4.99
C LYS A 108 -17.51 6.63 -4.51
N ASP A 109 -16.49 6.74 -5.37
CA ASP A 109 -15.14 6.34 -5.00
C ASP A 109 -14.61 7.26 -3.89
N CYS A 110 -14.13 6.65 -2.81
CA CYS A 110 -13.67 7.29 -1.59
C CYS A 110 -12.42 6.57 -1.11
N ILE A 111 -11.36 7.35 -0.90
CA ILE A 111 -10.06 6.89 -0.41
C ILE A 111 -9.55 7.83 0.67
N GLU A 112 -8.63 7.30 1.46
CA GLU A 112 -7.84 8.08 2.40
C GLU A 112 -6.37 7.95 2.04
N ILE A 113 -5.68 9.09 1.91
CA ILE A 113 -4.25 9.11 1.64
C ILE A 113 -3.51 9.00 2.97
N LEU A 114 -2.58 8.06 3.05
CA LEU A 114 -1.75 7.81 4.22
C LEU A 114 -0.31 8.24 3.90
N PRO A 115 0.04 9.52 4.11
CA PRO A 115 1.33 10.07 3.67
C PRO A 115 2.52 9.48 4.43
N ASN A 116 2.30 9.07 5.69
CA ASN A 116 3.30 8.54 6.60
C ASN A 116 2.76 7.31 7.34
N ALA A 117 2.08 6.40 6.66
CA ALA A 117 1.78 5.12 7.30
C ALA A 117 3.11 4.53 7.76
N GLU A 118 3.35 4.57 9.07
CA GLU A 118 4.48 3.89 9.68
C GLU A 118 4.46 2.48 9.14
N CYS A 119 5.63 1.96 8.77
CA CYS A 119 5.78 0.58 8.33
C CYS A 119 5.16 -0.30 9.42
N ILE A 120 3.90 -0.70 9.27
CA ILE A 120 3.22 -1.48 10.30
C ILE A 120 3.99 -2.80 10.32
N PRO A 121 4.70 -3.13 11.41
CA PRO A 121 5.43 -4.37 11.47
C PRO A 121 4.42 -5.48 11.19
N SER A 122 4.72 -6.29 10.18
CA SER A 122 3.92 -7.46 9.83
C SER A 122 3.66 -8.22 11.12
N ILE A 123 2.39 -8.33 11.52
CA ILE A 123 2.01 -9.21 12.62
C ILE A 123 2.37 -10.60 12.14
N SER A 124 3.54 -11.10 12.55
CA SER A 124 3.86 -12.51 12.40
C SER A 124 2.76 -13.24 13.13
N HIS A 125 1.97 -14.01 12.37
CA HIS A 125 0.99 -14.91 12.92
C HIS A 125 1.79 -15.98 13.68
N ASP A 126 2.07 -15.70 14.95
CA ASP A 126 2.72 -16.64 15.86
C ASP A 126 1.71 -17.76 16.10
N THR A 127 1.84 -18.84 15.35
CA THR A 127 1.08 -20.07 15.58
C THR A 127 1.59 -20.64 16.89
N GLY A 128 0.83 -20.41 17.96
CA GLY A 128 1.21 -20.69 19.34
C GLY A 128 1.93 -22.01 19.55
N GLY A 129 3.11 -21.91 20.17
CA GLY A 129 3.66 -22.99 20.98
C GLY A 129 2.94 -23.01 22.32
N GLU A 130 2.25 -24.12 22.60
CA GLU A 130 1.82 -24.48 23.94
C GLU A 130 3.05 -24.57 24.87
N GLU A 131 3.23 -23.61 25.77
CA GLU A 131 4.09 -23.82 26.94
C GLU A 131 3.23 -24.10 28.18
N HIS A 132 3.22 -25.38 28.48
CA HIS A 132 2.77 -26.02 29.70
C HIS A 132 3.52 -25.44 30.91
N LEU A 133 2.87 -24.56 31.68
CA LEU A 133 3.38 -24.12 32.99
C LEU A 133 2.72 -24.93 34.11
N SER A 134 3.47 -25.93 34.56
CA SER A 134 3.25 -26.68 35.80
C SER A 134 3.48 -25.79 37.03
N SER A 135 2.51 -25.81 37.94
CA SER A 135 2.62 -25.73 39.41
C SER A 135 3.78 -24.92 40.01
N PHE A 136 3.46 -23.84 40.72
CA PHE A 136 4.30 -23.34 41.82
C PHE A 136 3.46 -23.16 43.08
N GLU A 137 4.05 -23.58 44.19
CA GLU A 137 3.42 -24.01 45.42
C GLU A 137 2.90 -22.86 46.30
N SER A 138 1.84 -23.17 47.05
CA SER A 138 1.34 -22.41 48.20
C SER A 138 2.30 -22.52 49.39
N GLY A 139 2.72 -21.39 49.94
CA GLY A 139 3.43 -21.31 51.23
C GLY A 139 2.99 -20.07 52.01
N GLY A 140 2.62 -20.26 53.28
CA GLY A 140 2.07 -19.25 54.21
C GLY A 140 3.04 -18.11 54.56
N SER A 141 2.78 -17.20 55.50
CA SER A 141 1.71 -17.00 56.48
C SER A 141 1.96 -15.62 57.14
N ASN A 142 0.89 -14.96 57.58
CA ASN A 142 0.77 -14.03 58.72
C ASN A 142 1.89 -13.02 59.05
N SER A 143 1.53 -11.73 59.10
CA SER A 143 1.38 -11.05 60.39
C SER A 143 0.53 -9.78 60.26
N ALA A 144 -0.45 -9.68 61.15
CA ALA A 144 -1.21 -8.46 61.42
C ALA A 144 -0.40 -7.60 62.40
N ASN A 145 -0.33 -6.29 62.14
CA ASN A 145 -0.04 -5.29 63.17
C ASN A 145 -1.24 -4.36 63.25
N SER A 146 -2.02 -4.52 64.31
CA SER A 146 -2.97 -3.53 64.82
C SER A 146 -2.25 -2.65 65.84
N VAL A 147 -2.41 -1.35 65.67
CA VAL A 147 -2.31 -0.28 66.67
C VAL A 147 -3.68 0.39 66.53
N LEU A 148 -4.61 0.41 67.48
CA LEU A 148 -4.59 0.46 68.95
C LEU A 148 -5.46 -0.63 69.58
#